data_AF-A0A379SK25-F1
#
_entry.id   AF-A0A379SK25-F1
#
_cell.length_a   1.000
_cell.length_b   1.000
_cell.length_c   1.000
_cell.angle_alpha   90.00
_cell.angle_beta   90.00
_cell.angle_gamma   90.00
#
_symmetry.space_group_name_H-M   'P 1'
#
loop_
_entity.id
_entity.type
_entity.pdbx_description
1 polymer ?
#
loop_
_entity_poly.entity_id
_entity_poly.type
_entity_poly.pdbx_seq_one_letter_code
_entity_poly.pdbx_strand_id
1 'polypeptide(L)'
;MLHQGFTQDRRVTYHNVLIRPEHVHLKNKGLPAKVESCIYQGERYLLELRLVDGQLLTAFHHSSVQPQQLVCIQLMQGWRLPK
;
A
#
# COMPACT_ATOMS: atom_id res chain seq x y z
N MET A 1 34.29 -29.51 -20.57
CA MET A 1 33.61 -28.34 -21.17
C MET A 1 32.64 -27.80 -20.13
N LEU A 2 32.86 -26.56 -19.67
CA LEU A 2 32.17 -25.94 -18.55
C LEU A 2 30.91 -25.22 -19.06
N HIS A 3 29.71 -25.70 -18.75
CA HIS A 3 28.48 -24.95 -19.01
C HIS A 3 28.35 -23.87 -17.92
N GLN A 4 28.74 -22.63 -18.23
CA GLN A 4 28.46 -21.46 -17.39
C GLN A 4 26.96 -21.20 -17.38
N GLY A 5 26.33 -21.46 -16.24
CA GLY A 5 24.93 -21.13 -16.00
C GLY A 5 24.71 -19.62 -16.09
N PHE A 6 23.70 -19.22 -16.86
CA PHE A 6 23.13 -17.88 -16.81
C PHE A 6 22.51 -17.67 -15.41
N THR A 7 23.30 -17.22 -14.44
CA THR A 7 22.77 -16.49 -13.28
C THR A 7 22.30 -15.14 -13.80
N GLN A 8 21.05 -15.10 -14.26
CA GLN A 8 20.34 -13.87 -14.55
C GLN A 8 20.28 -13.06 -13.24
N ASP A 9 21.19 -12.11 -13.08
CA ASP A 9 21.12 -11.06 -12.07
C ASP A 9 19.79 -10.33 -12.28
N ARG A 10 18.78 -10.75 -11.53
CA ARG A 10 17.42 -10.23 -11.62
C ARG A 10 17.42 -8.87 -10.94
N ARG A 11 17.95 -7.87 -11.64
CA ARG A 11 17.93 -6.47 -11.21
C ARG A 11 16.50 -6.09 -10.90
N VAL A 12 16.21 -5.92 -9.61
CA VAL A 12 14.92 -5.44 -9.14
C VAL A 12 14.86 -3.95 -9.45
N THR A 13 14.07 -3.57 -10.45
CA THR A 13 13.83 -2.16 -10.76
C THR A 13 12.74 -1.63 -9.85
N TYR A 14 13.08 -0.68 -8.99
CA TYR A 14 12.10 0.06 -8.20
C TYR A 14 11.49 1.17 -9.04
N HIS A 15 10.16 1.25 -9.01
CA HIS A 15 9.40 2.32 -9.66
C HIS A 15 8.55 3.01 -8.61
N ASN A 16 8.52 4.35 -8.65
CA ASN A 16 7.58 5.12 -7.85
C ASN A 16 6.18 4.89 -8.42
N VAL A 17 5.31 4.33 -7.59
CA VAL A 17 3.91 4.09 -7.92
C VAL A 17 3.05 4.94 -6.99
N LEU A 18 2.21 5.78 -7.58
CA LEU A 18 1.20 6.51 -6.84
C LEU A 18 -0.06 5.66 -6.77
N ILE A 19 -0.61 5.53 -5.56
CA ILE A 19 -1.88 4.85 -5.31
C ILE A 19 -2.89 5.91 -4.90
N ARG A 20 -4.08 5.90 -5.50
CA ARG A 20 -5.17 6.76 -5.07
C ARG A 20 -5.90 6.16 -3.87
N PRO A 21 -6.47 6.97 -2.96
CA PRO A 21 -7.10 6.46 -1.74
C PRO A 21 -8.25 5.47 -2.00
N GLU A 22 -9.03 5.68 -3.06
CA GLU A 22 -10.13 4.79 -3.47
C GLU A 22 -9.68 3.42 -3.99
N HIS A 23 -8.38 3.22 -4.21
CA HIS A 23 -7.83 1.92 -4.63
C HIS A 23 -7.10 1.20 -3.51
N VAL A 24 -7.15 1.74 -2.29
CA VAL A 24 -6.68 1.10 -1.08
C VAL A 24 -7.88 0.55 -0.32
N HIS A 25 -7.98 -0.77 -0.23
CA HIS A 25 -9.06 -1.42 0.50
C HIS A 25 -8.53 -2.16 1.72
N LEU A 26 -9.16 -1.94 2.87
CA LEU A 26 -8.93 -2.75 4.06
C LEU A 26 -9.57 -4.13 3.86
N LYS A 27 -8.79 -5.19 4.08
CA LYS A 27 -9.20 -6.60 3.91
C LYS A 27 -8.55 -7.46 4.99
N ASN A 28 -8.96 -8.73 5.08
CA ASN A 28 -8.42 -9.67 6.06
C ASN A 28 -7.03 -10.23 5.68
N LYS A 29 -6.55 -9.95 4.46
CA LYS A 29 -5.26 -10.40 3.92
C LYS A 29 -4.69 -9.33 3.00
N GLY A 30 -3.37 -9.20 2.97
CA GLY A 30 -2.69 -8.25 2.08
C GLY A 30 -1.44 -7.68 2.72
N LEU A 31 -1.09 -6.46 2.36
CA LEU A 31 0.03 -5.74 2.94
C LEU A 31 -0.33 -5.27 4.36
N PRO A 32 0.50 -5.57 5.37
CA PRO A 32 0.30 -5.04 6.71
C PRO A 32 0.52 -3.53 6.74
N ALA A 33 -0.41 -2.81 7.36
CA ALA A 33 -0.35 -1.37 7.58
C ALA A 33 -0.87 -1.03 8.96
N LYS A 34 -0.35 0.04 9.56
CA LYS A 34 -0.84 0.62 10.81
C LYS A 34 -1.69 1.84 10.49
N VAL A 35 -2.87 1.95 11.10
CA VAL A 35 -3.68 3.16 11.01
C VAL A 35 -3.01 4.26 11.84
N GLU A 36 -2.64 5.38 11.23
CA GLU A 36 -2.09 6.54 11.94
C GLU A 36 -3.20 7.47 12.39
N SER A 37 -4.13 7.77 11.49
CA SER A 37 -5.27 8.65 11.76
C SER A 37 -6.52 8.18 11.02
N CYS A 38 -7.68 8.61 11.52
CA CYS A 38 -8.98 8.32 10.93
C CYS A 38 -9.85 9.56 11.08
N ILE A 39 -10.12 10.25 9.97
CA ILE A 39 -10.84 11.52 9.94
C ILE A 39 -12.12 11.35 9.14
N TYR A 40 -13.26 11.77 9.70
CA TYR A 40 -14.53 11.74 8.99
C TYR A 40 -14.63 12.92 7.98
N GLN A 41 -14.87 12.61 6.71
CA GLN A 41 -14.99 13.59 5.61
C GLN A 41 -16.38 13.54 4.98
N GLY A 42 -17.39 14.04 5.71
CA GLY A 42 -18.77 14.23 5.22
C GLY A 42 -19.58 12.95 5.05
N GLU A 43 -19.05 11.97 4.32
CA GLU A 43 -19.71 10.70 3.97
C GLU A 43 -18.87 9.46 4.28
N ARG A 44 -17.55 9.62 4.39
CA ARG A 44 -16.60 8.51 4.55
C ARG A 44 -15.42 8.91 5.42
N TYR A 45 -14.80 7.93 6.04
CA TYR A 45 -13.58 8.12 6.81
C TYR A 45 -12.37 8.08 5.88
N LEU A 46 -11.54 9.11 5.94
CA LEU A 46 -10.20 9.10 5.38
C LEU A 46 -9.25 8.53 6.43
N LEU A 47 -8.63 7.41 6.09
CA LEU A 47 -7.64 6.74 6.90
C LEU A 47 -6.26 7.13 6.40
N GLU A 48 -5.37 7.52 7.31
CA GLU A 48 -3.94 7.55 7.05
C GLU A 48 -3.33 6.25 7.54
N LEU A 49 -2.56 5.61 6.67
CA LEU A 49 -2.00 4.28 6.87
C LEU A 49 -0.49 4.35 6.70
N ARG A 50 0.25 3.76 7.63
CA ARG A 50 1.69 3.56 7.53
C ARG A 50 2.00 2.10 7.23
N LEU A 51 2.64 1.86 6.09
CA LEU A 51 3.16 0.54 5.74
C LEU A 51 4.35 0.16 6.64
N VAL A 52 4.69 -1.14 6.65
CA VAL A 52 5.82 -1.67 7.44
C VAL A 52 7.17 -1.09 7.05
N ASP A 53 7.33 -0.64 5.81
CA ASP A 53 8.52 0.04 5.30
C ASP A 53 8.53 1.55 5.59
N GLY A 54 7.51 2.05 6.29
CA GLY A 54 7.37 3.45 6.67
C GLY A 54 6.67 4.34 5.64
N GLN A 55 6.32 3.81 4.46
CA GLN A 55 5.58 4.57 3.46
C GLN A 55 4.17 4.90 3.94
N LEU A 56 3.68 6.07 3.54
CA LEU A 56 2.33 6.53 3.86
C LEU A 56 1.38 6.28 2.70
N LEU A 57 0.19 5.81 3.04
CA LEU A 57 -0.93 5.65 2.13
C LEU A 57 -2.17 6.23 2.78
N THR A 58 -3.12 6.63 1.95
CA THR A 58 -4.45 7.02 2.40
C THR A 58 -5.49 6.07 1.84
N ALA A 59 -6.59 5.90 2.55
CA ALA A 59 -7.69 5.02 2.13
C ALA A 59 -9.03 5.60 2.55
N PHE A 60 -10.06 5.39 1.73
CA PHE A 60 -11.43 5.68 2.14
C PHE A 60 -12.10 4.45 2.75
N HIS A 61 -12.78 4.63 3.88
CA HIS A 61 -13.50 3.57 4.56
C HIS A 61 -14.90 4.03 5.01
N HIS A 62 -15.87 3.13 4.96
CA HIS A 62 -17.28 3.44 5.30
C HIS A 62 -17.55 3.47 6.81
N SER A 63 -16.63 2.94 7.61
CA SER A 63 -16.73 2.87 9.07
C SER A 63 -15.48 3.42 9.73
N SER A 64 -15.64 3.91 10.96
CA SER A 64 -14.52 4.35 11.79
C SER A 64 -13.59 3.18 12.08
N VAL A 65 -12.28 3.42 11.93
CA VAL A 65 -11.22 2.46 12.26
C VAL A 65 -10.36 3.07 13.36
N GLN A 66 -9.97 2.28 14.35
CA GLN A 66 -9.21 2.79 15.48
C GLN A 66 -7.80 3.22 15.05
N PRO A 67 -7.35 4.43 15.42
CA PRO A 67 -5.95 4.79 15.29
C PRO A 67 -5.05 3.77 16.00
N GLN A 68 -3.86 3.57 15.47
CA GLN A 68 -2.83 2.60 15.90
C GLN A 68 -3.19 1.12 15.68
N GLN A 69 -4.38 0.81 15.17
CA GLN A 69 -4.76 -0.55 14.81
C GLN A 69 -3.90 -1.07 13.64
N LEU A 70 -3.48 -2.33 13.73
CA LEU A 70 -2.85 -3.04 12.62
C LEU A 70 -3.94 -3.63 11.72
N VAL A 71 -3.87 -3.32 10.44
CA VAL A 71 -4.81 -3.75 9.41
C VAL A 71 -4.06 -4.36 8.23
N CYS A 72 -4.75 -5.16 7.42
CA CYS A 72 -4.24 -5.58 6.12
C CYS A 72 -4.92 -4.78 5.01
N ILE A 73 -4.15 -4.34 4.02
CA ILE A 73 -4.68 -3.62 2.86
C ILE A 73 -4.37 -4.34 1.55
N GLN A 74 -5.25 -4.13 0.58
CA GLN A 74 -5.04 -4.52 -0.81
C GLN A 74 -5.02 -3.27 -1.68
N LEU A 75 -4.00 -3.19 -2.52
CA LEU A 75 -3.86 -2.14 -3.53
C LEU A 75 -4.45 -2.67 -4.84
N MET A 76 -5.53 -2.07 -5.29
CA MET A 76 -6.23 -2.53 -6.50
C MET A 76 -5.59 -2.02 -7.77
N GLN A 77 -5.14 -0.76 -7.76
CA GLN A 77 -4.61 -0.06 -8.93
C GLN A 77 -3.57 0.96 -8.50
N GLY A 78 -2.59 1.21 -9.37
CA GLY A 78 -1.53 2.17 -9.14
C GLY A 78 -1.00 2.75 -10.45
N TRP A 79 -0.51 3.98 -10.38
CA TRP A 79 0.05 4.69 -11.52
C TRP A 79 1.55 4.80 -11.37
N ARG A 80 2.27 4.30 -12.37
CA ARG A 80 3.70 4.53 -12.47
C ARG A 80 3.93 5.98 -12.86
N LEU A 81 4.73 6.70 -12.08
CA LEU A 81 5.19 8.02 -12.48
C LEU A 81 6.18 7.88 -13.65
N PRO A 82 5.96 8.61 -14.77
CA PRO A 82 6.99 8.73 -15.79
C PRO A 82 8.23 9.45 -15.20
N LYS A 83 9.41 9.02 -15.64
CA LYS A 83 10.68 9.69 -15.29
C LYS A 83 10.87 10.95 -16.10
#